data_AF-A0A1D1XSC4-F1
#
_entry.id   AF-A0A1D1XSC4-F1
#
_cell.length_a   1.000
_cell.length_b   1.000
_cell.length_c   1.000
_cell.angle_alpha   90.00
_cell.angle_beta   90.00
_cell.angle_gamma   90.00
#
_symmetry.space_group_name_H-M   'P 1'
#
loop_
_entity.id
_entity.type
_entity.pdbx_description
1 polymer ?
#
loop_
_entity_poly.entity_id
_entity_poly.type
_entity_poly.pdbx_seq_one_letter_code
_entity_poly.pdbx_strand_id
1 'polypeptide(L)'
;MWHVRAEIAPAILLVVDFGGWYKRDAKASDANSLHMVQHTQVSLLKDIIVPYTHLLPRISLWEDQHRDTLLYFKGAKHRHRGGQVREKLWDLLVNEAGVTMEEGFPNASGREESIKGMRSSDFCLHPAGDTPTSCRLFDAILSLCIPVIVSDNIELPFEGIIDYSEFSVFVSVNNSLQQNWLVNHLRSTSKEQKSRFRTNMARVQSVFEYDNGVPGGIGPVVPNGAVNYIWRKVLQKVPMIREAIVRDRRKPEGVSIPLRCHCT
;
A
#
# COMPACT_ATOMS: atom_id res chain seq x y z
N MET A 1 -2.65 22.02 -2.11
CA MET A 1 -4.00 21.48 -2.45
C MET A 1 -4.30 21.74 -3.92
N TRP A 2 -3.43 21.22 -4.79
CA TRP A 2 -3.73 21.07 -6.20
C TRP A 2 -4.86 20.02 -6.30
N HIS A 3 -5.94 20.32 -7.05
CA HIS A 3 -7.04 19.40 -7.43
C HIS A 3 -8.34 19.29 -6.61
N VAL A 4 -8.87 20.37 -6.04
CA VAL A 4 -10.31 20.36 -5.64
C VAL A 4 -11.26 20.69 -6.80
N ARG A 5 -10.77 21.12 -7.97
CA ARG A 5 -11.65 21.52 -9.08
C ARG A 5 -11.10 21.23 -10.47
N ALA A 6 -11.53 20.09 -10.99
CA ALA A 6 -11.91 19.85 -12.38
C ALA A 6 -12.87 18.63 -12.43
N GLU A 7 -12.74 17.70 -11.48
CA GLU A 7 -13.50 16.44 -11.46
C GLU A 7 -13.85 15.97 -10.05
N ILE A 8 -14.73 16.66 -9.31
CA ILE A 8 -15.54 15.91 -8.34
C ILE A 8 -16.64 15.27 -9.17
N ALA A 9 -16.29 14.19 -9.88
CA ALA A 9 -17.32 13.23 -10.23
C ALA A 9 -18.11 12.96 -8.94
N PRO A 10 -19.45 12.95 -8.95
CA PRO A 10 -20.26 12.68 -7.76
C PRO A 10 -20.09 11.24 -7.24
N ALA A 11 -19.09 10.51 -7.74
CA ALA A 11 -18.69 9.17 -7.35
C ALA A 11 -17.39 9.21 -6.54
N ILE A 12 -17.36 8.38 -5.50
CA ILE A 12 -16.14 7.99 -4.80
C ILE A 12 -15.57 6.78 -5.54
N LEU A 13 -14.32 6.85 -5.96
CA LEU A 13 -13.62 5.72 -6.54
C LEU A 13 -12.97 4.90 -5.42
N LEU A 14 -13.10 3.58 -5.53
CA LEU A 14 -12.28 2.63 -4.76
C LEU A 14 -11.03 2.33 -5.59
N VAL A 15 -9.87 2.72 -5.07
CA VAL A 15 -8.63 2.74 -5.82
C VAL A 15 -7.63 1.82 -5.17
N VAL A 16 -7.23 0.80 -5.92
CA VAL A 16 -6.13 -0.09 -5.53
C VAL A 16 -4.80 0.52 -5.99
N ASP A 17 -4.81 1.25 -7.11
CA ASP A 17 -3.61 1.79 -7.73
C ASP A 17 -3.87 3.19 -8.32
N PHE A 18 -2.93 4.11 -8.09
CA PHE A 18 -2.95 5.45 -8.67
C PHE A 18 -2.36 5.50 -10.10
N GLY A 19 -1.82 4.37 -10.59
CA GLY A 19 -1.05 4.29 -11.82
C GLY A 19 -1.43 3.12 -12.75
N GLY A 20 -2.69 3.04 -13.17
CA GLY A 20 -3.09 2.15 -14.26
C GLY A 20 -2.77 2.73 -15.64
N TRP A 21 -1.64 2.35 -16.25
CA TRP A 21 -1.46 2.51 -17.70
C TRP A 21 -2.28 1.42 -18.40
N TYR A 22 -3.48 1.73 -18.88
CA TYR A 22 -4.22 0.83 -19.75
C TYR A 22 -3.80 1.09 -21.22
N LYS A 23 -3.11 0.13 -21.85
CA LYS A 23 -3.08 0.05 -23.32
C LYS A 23 -4.46 -0.39 -23.74
N ARG A 24 -5.16 0.43 -24.53
CA ARG A 24 -6.41 0.04 -25.19
C ARG A 24 -6.17 -1.29 -25.89
N ASP A 25 -6.94 -2.33 -25.55
CA ASP A 25 -6.88 -3.61 -26.25
C ASP A 25 -7.02 -3.35 -27.75
N ALA A 26 -5.97 -3.67 -28.51
CA ALA A 26 -5.90 -3.48 -29.96
C ALA A 26 -6.75 -4.53 -30.69
N LYS A 27 -8.05 -4.62 -30.37
CA LYS A 27 -9.02 -5.48 -31.06
C LYS A 27 -10.32 -4.78 -31.47
N ALA A 28 -10.37 -3.46 -31.41
CA ALA A 28 -11.40 -2.71 -32.11
C ALA A 28 -10.81 -1.39 -32.63
N SER A 29 -11.01 -1.16 -33.94
CA SER A 29 -10.70 0.04 -34.72
C SER A 29 -9.24 0.25 -35.16
N ASP A 30 -9.06 0.12 -36.48
CA ASP A 30 -8.00 0.74 -37.28
C ASP A 30 -8.07 2.27 -37.13
N ALA A 31 -7.50 2.78 -36.06
CA ALA A 31 -7.23 4.20 -35.92
C ALA A 31 -5.93 4.39 -35.15
N ASN A 32 -4.90 4.83 -35.87
CA ASN A 32 -3.59 5.20 -35.36
C ASN A 32 -3.67 6.48 -34.51
N SER A 33 -4.43 6.44 -33.41
CA SER A 33 -4.54 7.52 -32.43
C SER A 33 -3.73 7.17 -31.19
N LEU A 34 -2.57 7.82 -31.05
CA LEU A 34 -1.73 7.83 -29.84
C LEU A 34 -2.37 8.64 -28.69
N HIS A 35 -3.69 8.53 -28.50
CA HIS A 35 -4.34 9.16 -27.36
C HIS A 35 -4.17 8.27 -26.12
N MET A 36 -3.07 8.51 -25.41
CA MET A 36 -2.87 8.11 -24.02
C MET A 36 -3.98 8.75 -23.16
N VAL A 37 -4.82 7.92 -22.55
CA VAL A 37 -5.69 8.37 -21.46
C VAL A 37 -4.81 8.51 -20.23
N GLN A 38 -4.48 9.73 -19.82
CA GLN A 38 -3.88 9.96 -18.51
C GLN A 38 -4.94 9.67 -17.45
N HIS A 39 -4.73 8.67 -16.60
CA HIS A 39 -5.52 8.52 -15.37
C HIS A 39 -5.11 9.62 -14.37
N THR A 40 -5.52 10.86 -14.63
CA THR A 40 -5.41 11.99 -13.69
C THR A 40 -6.59 12.05 -12.71
N GLN A 41 -7.38 10.98 -12.59
CA GLN A 41 -8.73 11.04 -11.99
C GLN A 41 -8.83 10.55 -10.53
N VAL A 42 -7.71 10.20 -9.89
CA VAL A 42 -7.73 9.82 -8.47
C VAL A 42 -7.38 11.02 -7.61
N SER A 43 -8.27 11.35 -6.68
CA SER A 43 -8.10 12.42 -5.71
C SER A 43 -8.10 11.86 -4.30
N LEU A 44 -6.98 12.00 -3.60
CA LEU A 44 -6.83 11.62 -2.19
C LEU A 44 -7.85 12.27 -1.25
N LEU A 45 -8.49 13.36 -1.68
CA LEU A 45 -9.53 14.03 -0.92
C LEU A 45 -10.83 13.24 -0.94
N LYS A 46 -11.27 12.77 -2.11
CA LYS A 46 -12.58 12.09 -2.27
C LYS A 46 -12.50 10.57 -2.41
N ASP A 47 -11.44 10.05 -3.02
CA ASP A 47 -11.31 8.63 -3.37
C ASP A 47 -10.68 7.84 -2.23
N ILE A 48 -10.94 6.54 -2.21
CA ILE A 48 -10.52 5.66 -1.11
C ILE A 48 -9.47 4.70 -1.64
N ILE A 49 -8.31 4.73 -1.01
CA ILE A 49 -7.28 3.72 -1.21
C ILE A 49 -7.76 2.45 -0.52
N VAL A 50 -7.88 1.37 -1.27
CA VAL A 50 -8.29 0.05 -0.75
C VAL A 50 -7.11 -0.90 -0.75
N PRO A 51 -6.96 -1.74 0.29
CA PRO A 51 -5.85 -2.69 0.34
C PRO A 51 -5.98 -3.75 -0.76
N TYR A 52 -4.85 -4.22 -1.28
CA TYR A 52 -4.83 -5.39 -2.15
C TYR A 52 -5.09 -6.64 -1.33
N THR A 53 -5.74 -7.64 -1.92
CA THR A 53 -5.94 -8.92 -1.26
C THR A 53 -4.58 -9.57 -0.95
N HIS A 54 -4.35 -9.88 0.32
CA HIS A 54 -3.20 -10.66 0.74
C HIS A 54 -3.28 -12.06 0.14
N LEU A 55 -2.13 -12.65 -0.15
CA LEU A 55 -2.04 -14.01 -0.66
C LEU A 55 -1.73 -14.97 0.48
N LEU A 56 -0.93 -14.54 1.46
CA LEU A 56 -0.47 -15.43 2.54
C LEU A 56 -1.54 -15.61 3.62
N PRO A 57 -1.58 -16.79 4.27
CA PRO A 57 -2.48 -17.00 5.40
C PRO A 57 -1.97 -16.22 6.62
N ARG A 58 -2.92 -15.67 7.37
CA ARG A 58 -2.66 -15.01 8.64
C ARG A 58 -2.03 -15.98 9.65
N ILE A 59 -1.05 -15.48 10.41
CA ILE A 59 -0.61 -16.12 11.66
C ILE A 59 -1.10 -15.31 12.85
N SER A 60 -1.40 -16.01 13.94
CA SER A 60 -1.64 -15.38 15.22
C SER A 60 -0.33 -14.96 15.89
N LEU A 61 -0.43 -14.10 16.90
CA LEU A 61 0.73 -13.67 17.70
C LEU A 61 1.32 -14.81 18.55
N TRP A 62 0.51 -15.80 18.95
CA TRP A 62 1.00 -16.95 19.74
C TRP A 62 1.76 -17.97 18.90
N GLU A 63 1.55 -17.97 17.57
CA GLU A 63 2.30 -18.78 16.62
C GLU A 63 3.62 -18.11 16.17
N ASP A 64 3.85 -16.84 16.53
CA ASP A 64 5.07 -16.12 16.17
C ASP A 64 6.29 -16.76 16.84
N GLN A 65 7.28 -17.09 16.02
CA GLN A 65 8.51 -17.76 16.46
C GLN A 65 9.69 -16.81 16.46
N HIS A 66 10.83 -17.28 16.97
CA HIS A 66 12.10 -16.58 16.82
C HIS A 66 12.44 -16.37 15.34
N ARG A 67 13.04 -15.22 15.02
CA ARG A 67 13.36 -14.79 13.66
C ARG A 67 14.87 -14.57 13.56
N ASP A 68 15.52 -15.32 12.68
CA ASP A 68 16.98 -15.32 12.51
C ASP A 68 17.43 -14.35 11.42
N THR A 69 16.55 -14.06 10.45
CA THR A 69 16.83 -13.13 9.36
C THR A 69 16.47 -11.71 9.78
N LEU A 70 17.34 -10.74 9.53
CA LEU A 70 17.05 -9.33 9.82
C LEU A 70 16.01 -8.78 8.84
N LEU A 71 16.29 -8.86 7.54
CA LEU A 71 15.49 -8.21 6.50
C LEU A 71 15.23 -9.17 5.34
N TYR A 72 13.98 -9.22 4.89
CA TYR A 72 13.54 -10.05 3.78
C TYR A 72 12.89 -9.25 2.68
N PHE A 73 13.19 -9.62 1.43
CA PHE A 73 12.49 -9.15 0.24
C PHE A 73 12.37 -10.30 -0.76
N LYS A 74 11.16 -10.51 -1.28
CA LYS A 74 10.93 -11.33 -2.46
C LYS A 74 10.11 -10.60 -3.49
N GLY A 75 10.62 -10.48 -4.72
CA GLY A 75 9.96 -9.80 -5.82
C GLY A 75 10.91 -9.51 -6.98
N ALA A 76 10.37 -9.15 -8.14
CA ALA A 76 11.19 -8.85 -9.32
C ALA A 76 12.18 -7.72 -9.03
N LYS A 77 13.47 -7.96 -9.31
CA LYS A 77 14.54 -6.96 -9.19
C LYS A 77 14.26 -5.76 -10.11
N HIS A 78 13.98 -6.05 -11.39
CA HIS A 78 13.70 -5.05 -12.40
C HIS A 78 12.18 -4.87 -12.57
N ARG A 79 11.71 -3.63 -12.48
CA ARG A 79 10.32 -3.24 -12.76
C ARG A 79 10.30 -1.94 -13.55
N HIS A 80 9.36 -1.77 -14.48
CA HIS A 80 9.27 -0.57 -15.30
C HIS A 80 9.21 0.71 -14.46
N ARG A 81 10.00 1.73 -14.86
CA ARG A 81 10.04 3.17 -14.48
C ARG A 81 9.98 3.59 -12.99
N GLY A 82 9.30 2.88 -12.09
CA GLY A 82 9.34 3.04 -10.62
C GLY A 82 10.34 2.11 -9.92
N GLY A 83 11.02 1.22 -10.64
CA GLY A 83 11.95 0.22 -10.08
C GLY A 83 13.33 0.73 -9.66
N GLN A 84 13.69 1.98 -9.95
CA GLN A 84 15.06 2.48 -9.73
C GLN A 84 15.52 2.41 -8.27
N VAL A 85 14.61 2.71 -7.33
CA VAL A 85 14.91 2.59 -5.88
C VAL A 85 15.10 1.12 -5.50
N ARG A 86 14.24 0.23 -6.00
CA ARG A 86 14.32 -1.21 -5.73
C ARG A 86 15.61 -1.82 -6.26
N GLU A 87 16.01 -1.47 -7.47
CA GLU A 87 17.24 -1.97 -8.09
C GLU A 87 18.47 -1.53 -7.30
N LYS A 88 18.55 -0.25 -6.92
CA LYS A 88 19.63 0.25 -6.06
C LYS A 88 19.64 -0.40 -4.69
N LEU A 89 18.47 -0.55 -4.04
CA LEU A 89 18.36 -1.26 -2.78
C LEU A 89 18.79 -2.72 -2.91
N TRP A 90 18.46 -3.38 -4.03
CA TRP A 90 18.91 -4.74 -4.30
C TRP A 90 20.44 -4.81 -4.31
N ASP A 91 21.09 -3.94 -5.06
CA ASP A 91 22.55 -3.95 -5.19
C ASP A 91 23.26 -3.65 -3.86
N LEU A 92 22.66 -2.80 -3.01
CA LEU A 92 23.17 -2.48 -1.67
C LEU A 92 22.96 -3.61 -0.66
N LEU A 93 21.88 -4.39 -0.78
CA LEU A 93 21.42 -5.29 0.29
C LEU A 93 21.69 -6.78 0.02
N VAL A 94 21.86 -7.20 -1.23
CA VAL A 94 21.95 -8.62 -1.60
C VAL A 94 23.09 -9.38 -0.91
N ASN A 95 24.18 -8.68 -0.56
CA ASN A 95 25.35 -9.27 0.11
C ASN A 95 25.43 -8.93 1.60
N GLU A 96 24.41 -8.30 2.18
CA GLU A 96 24.41 -7.91 3.59
C GLU A 96 24.07 -9.08 4.51
N ALA A 97 24.84 -9.22 5.59
CA ALA A 97 24.63 -10.29 6.56
C ALA A 97 23.27 -10.19 7.25
N GLY A 98 22.50 -11.27 7.20
CA GLY A 98 21.14 -11.33 7.74
C GLY A 98 20.08 -10.72 6.82
N VAL A 99 20.42 -10.42 5.55
CA VAL A 99 19.47 -9.94 4.55
C VAL A 99 19.24 -11.01 3.48
N THR A 100 17.99 -11.22 3.12
CA THR A 100 17.59 -12.15 2.05
C THR A 100 16.86 -11.37 0.95
N MET A 101 17.45 -11.33 -0.24
CA MET A 101 16.86 -10.72 -1.44
C MET A 101 16.63 -11.82 -2.49
N GLU A 102 15.37 -12.08 -2.83
CA GLU A 102 14.98 -13.16 -3.75
C GLU A 102 14.07 -12.66 -4.88
N GLU A 103 14.19 -13.26 -6.07
CA GLU A 103 13.21 -13.02 -7.11
C GLU A 103 11.92 -13.79 -6.80
N GLY A 104 10.78 -13.15 -7.11
CA GLY A 104 9.45 -13.69 -6.84
C GLY A 104 8.78 -14.21 -8.11
N PHE A 105 8.19 -15.40 -8.03
CA PHE A 105 7.38 -16.00 -9.09
C PHE A 105 5.95 -16.25 -8.58
N PRO A 106 4.90 -15.96 -9.37
CA PRO A 106 3.52 -16.10 -8.95
C PRO A 106 3.04 -17.57 -9.08
N ASN A 107 3.72 -18.49 -8.39
CA ASN A 107 3.39 -19.92 -8.38
C ASN A 107 3.33 -20.45 -6.94
N ALA A 108 2.90 -21.71 -6.78
CA ALA A 108 2.70 -22.32 -5.45
C ALA A 108 4.02 -22.41 -4.65
N SER A 109 5.15 -22.70 -5.30
CA SER A 109 6.46 -22.72 -4.63
C SER A 109 6.86 -21.34 -4.13
N GLY A 110 6.66 -20.30 -4.95
CA GLY A 110 6.93 -18.91 -4.56
C GLY A 110 6.10 -18.42 -3.38
N ARG A 111 4.86 -18.92 -3.25
CA ARG A 111 4.01 -18.67 -2.08
C ARG A 111 4.61 -19.28 -0.81
N GLU A 112 5.00 -20.56 -0.85
CA GLU A 112 5.57 -21.25 0.32
C GLU A 112 6.91 -20.64 0.75
N GLU A 113 7.76 -20.29 -0.23
CA GLU A 113 9.01 -19.56 0.02
C GLU A 113 8.76 -18.21 0.69
N SER A 114 7.72 -17.48 0.24
CA SER A 114 7.33 -16.20 0.86
C SER A 114 6.84 -16.39 2.29
N ILE A 115 6.04 -17.44 2.55
CA ILE A 115 5.58 -17.79 3.90
C ILE A 115 6.79 -18.03 4.81
N LYS A 116 7.71 -18.90 4.38
CA LYS A 116 8.91 -19.23 5.16
C LYS A 116 9.76 -17.99 5.40
N GLY A 117 10.10 -17.25 4.34
CA GLY A 117 10.98 -16.09 4.41
C GLY A 117 10.40 -14.95 5.25
N MET A 118 9.12 -14.60 5.07
CA MET A 118 8.48 -13.55 5.87
C MET A 118 8.34 -13.95 7.34
N ARG A 119 8.07 -15.22 7.65
CA ARG A 119 7.88 -15.69 9.03
C ARG A 119 9.19 -15.95 9.78
N SER A 120 10.31 -16.12 9.08
CA SER A 120 11.65 -16.22 9.68
C SER A 120 12.41 -14.89 9.77
N SER A 121 11.82 -13.78 9.30
CA SER A 121 12.52 -12.49 9.18
C SER A 121 11.93 -11.41 10.05
N ASP A 122 12.76 -10.61 10.71
CA ASP A 122 12.29 -9.54 11.58
C ASP A 122 11.51 -8.47 10.81
N PHE A 123 12.08 -8.06 9.67
CA PHE A 123 11.60 -6.98 8.83
C PHE A 123 11.35 -7.44 7.39
N CYS A 124 10.36 -6.83 6.74
CA CYS A 124 10.02 -7.06 5.34
C CYS A 124 10.15 -5.76 4.54
N LEU A 125 11.04 -5.75 3.56
CA LEU A 125 11.33 -4.57 2.76
C LEU A 125 10.16 -4.24 1.83
N HIS A 126 9.69 -3.00 1.90
CA HIS A 126 8.61 -2.49 1.08
C HIS A 126 9.02 -1.16 0.43
N PRO A 127 9.81 -1.20 -0.66
CA PRO A 127 10.02 0.00 -1.46
C PRO A 127 8.74 0.31 -2.22
N ALA A 128 8.24 1.54 -2.05
CA ALA A 128 7.08 2.00 -2.80
C ALA A 128 7.38 1.87 -4.31
N GLY A 129 6.42 1.30 -5.03
CA GLY A 129 6.45 1.23 -6.49
C GLY A 129 5.34 2.08 -7.09
N ASP A 130 4.86 1.71 -8.27
CA ASP A 130 3.77 2.41 -8.96
C ASP A 130 2.44 2.37 -8.16
N THR A 131 2.28 1.34 -7.31
CA THR A 131 1.09 1.14 -6.48
C THR A 131 1.47 1.16 -5.00
N PRO A 132 0.80 1.98 -4.17
CA PRO A 132 1.11 2.04 -2.73
C PRO A 132 0.53 0.86 -1.95
N THR A 133 -0.36 0.07 -2.57
CA THR A 133 -1.10 -1.02 -1.92
C THR A 133 -0.61 -2.41 -2.30
N SER A 134 0.61 -2.58 -2.83
CA SER A 134 1.01 -3.91 -3.34
C SER A 134 0.78 -5.02 -2.30
N CYS A 135 0.29 -6.20 -2.72
CA CYS A 135 -0.05 -7.33 -1.85
C CYS A 135 1.02 -7.66 -0.78
N ARG A 136 2.30 -7.51 -1.13
CA ARG A 136 3.45 -7.75 -0.23
C ARG A 136 3.37 -7.01 1.10
N LEU A 137 2.81 -5.80 1.13
CA LEU A 137 2.64 -5.06 2.39
C LEU A 137 1.69 -5.81 3.32
N PHE A 138 0.55 -6.26 2.79
CA PHE A 138 -0.47 -6.98 3.55
C PHE A 138 -0.03 -8.41 3.89
N ASP A 139 0.73 -9.07 3.01
CA ASP A 139 1.36 -10.36 3.30
C ASP A 139 2.34 -10.26 4.48
N ALA A 140 3.13 -9.19 4.55
CA ALA A 140 4.03 -8.92 5.66
C ALA A 140 3.25 -8.70 6.97
N ILE A 141 2.17 -7.90 6.92
CA ILE A 141 1.27 -7.65 8.06
C ILE A 141 0.67 -8.96 8.59
N LEU A 142 0.17 -9.81 7.69
CA LEU A 142 -0.39 -11.10 8.06
C LEU A 142 0.62 -12.13 8.56
N SER A 143 1.89 -11.96 8.19
CA SER A 143 3.00 -12.83 8.62
C SER A 143 3.76 -12.27 9.84
N LEU A 144 3.28 -11.18 10.46
CA LEU A 144 3.93 -10.46 11.57
C LEU A 144 5.39 -10.04 11.27
N CYS A 145 5.69 -9.85 9.98
CA CYS A 145 6.98 -9.36 9.49
C CYS A 145 6.92 -7.83 9.42
N ILE A 146 7.75 -7.13 10.18
CA ILE A 146 7.64 -5.67 10.36
C ILE A 146 7.90 -4.96 9.02
N PRO A 147 6.90 -4.27 8.44
CA PRO A 147 7.10 -3.60 7.17
C PRO A 147 8.12 -2.47 7.29
N VAL A 148 9.09 -2.45 6.38
CA VAL A 148 10.04 -1.35 6.20
C VAL A 148 9.65 -0.62 4.94
N ILE A 149 8.85 0.43 5.10
CA ILE A 149 8.26 1.21 4.02
C ILE A 149 9.27 2.27 3.58
N VAL A 150 9.85 2.07 2.40
CA VAL A 150 10.77 3.02 1.78
C VAL A 150 9.99 3.90 0.80
N SER A 151 9.68 5.13 1.22
CA SER A 151 8.97 6.13 0.42
C SER A 151 9.08 7.50 1.08
N ASP A 152 9.04 8.56 0.26
CA ASP A 152 8.97 9.95 0.75
C ASP A 152 7.51 10.44 0.84
N ASN A 153 6.58 9.80 0.14
CA ASN A 153 5.18 10.25 -0.01
C ASN A 153 4.22 9.11 -0.37
N ILE A 154 4.26 8.00 0.38
CA ILE A 154 3.31 6.90 0.20
C ILE A 154 1.97 7.21 0.89
N GLU A 155 0.88 6.83 0.24
CA GLU A 155 -0.48 6.95 0.78
C GLU A 155 -1.05 5.55 0.99
N LEU A 156 -1.48 5.25 2.21
CA LEU A 156 -1.88 3.91 2.63
C LEU A 156 -3.40 3.78 2.83
N PRO A 157 -3.96 2.56 2.69
CA PRO A 157 -5.38 2.36 2.97
C PRO A 157 -5.75 2.72 4.40
N PHE A 158 -6.93 3.31 4.56
CA PHE A 158 -7.53 3.55 5.88
C PHE A 158 -6.77 4.50 6.81
N GLU A 159 -5.90 5.35 6.28
CA GLU A 159 -5.27 6.45 7.04
C GLU A 159 -6.28 7.30 7.80
N GLY A 160 -5.89 7.74 9.00
CA GLY A 160 -6.77 8.40 9.97
C GLY A 160 -7.69 7.45 10.73
N ILE A 161 -7.72 6.16 10.39
CA ILE A 161 -8.33 5.10 11.20
C ILE A 161 -7.23 4.15 11.70
N ILE A 162 -6.26 3.81 10.84
CA ILE A 162 -5.09 3.01 11.19
C ILE A 162 -3.85 3.91 11.14
N ASP A 163 -3.04 3.86 12.19
CA ASP A 163 -1.72 4.49 12.22
C ASP A 163 -0.64 3.44 11.92
N TYR A 164 -0.11 3.47 10.69
CA TYR A 164 0.93 2.54 10.25
C TYR A 164 2.26 2.73 10.99
N SER A 165 2.51 3.90 11.60
CA SER A 165 3.73 4.16 12.37
C SER A 165 3.79 3.33 13.66
N GLU A 166 2.64 2.82 14.11
CA GLU A 166 2.56 1.96 15.29
C GLU A 166 3.06 0.52 15.05
N PHE A 167 3.21 0.10 13.79
CA PHE A 167 3.60 -1.27 13.42
C PHE A 167 4.55 -1.38 12.21
N SER A 168 4.98 -0.26 11.63
CA SER A 168 5.88 -0.22 10.48
C SER A 168 7.03 0.77 10.71
N VAL A 169 8.15 0.54 10.02
CA VAL A 169 9.29 1.47 9.97
C VAL A 169 9.23 2.25 8.66
N PHE A 170 9.13 3.57 8.74
CA PHE A 170 9.17 4.45 7.58
C PHE A 170 10.58 4.98 7.35
N VAL A 171 11.04 4.90 6.10
CA VAL A 171 12.39 5.32 5.70
C VAL A 171 12.30 6.16 4.44
N SER A 172 12.89 7.35 4.45
CA SER A 172 13.02 8.19 3.26
C SER A 172 13.86 7.48 2.19
N VAL A 173 13.56 7.72 0.91
CA VAL A 173 14.34 7.13 -0.20
C VAL A 173 15.81 7.50 -0.08
N ASN A 174 16.12 8.77 0.23
CA ASN A 174 17.50 9.24 0.34
C ASN A 174 18.33 8.46 1.38
N ASN A 175 17.82 8.31 2.61
CA ASN A 175 18.52 7.55 3.65
C ASN A 175 18.64 6.06 3.30
N SER A 176 17.61 5.47 2.68
CA SER A 176 17.61 4.05 2.31
C SER A 176 18.71 3.68 1.30
N LEU A 177 19.13 4.64 0.48
CA LEU A 177 20.14 4.45 -0.57
C LEU A 177 21.57 4.75 -0.09
N GLN A 178 21.75 5.12 1.18
CA GLN A 178 23.08 5.28 1.77
C GLN A 178 23.66 3.92 2.16
N GLN A 179 24.94 3.71 1.88
CA GLN A 179 25.65 2.46 2.20
C GLN A 179 25.48 2.11 3.68
N ASN A 180 25.05 0.87 3.96
CA ASN A 180 24.85 0.29 5.30
C ASN A 180 23.85 1.02 6.20
N TRP A 181 23.27 2.15 5.80
CA TRP A 181 22.40 2.96 6.64
C TRP A 181 21.15 2.18 7.05
N LEU A 182 20.47 1.57 6.07
CA LEU A 182 19.21 0.84 6.31
C LEU A 182 19.43 -0.35 7.26
N VAL A 183 20.46 -1.15 7.01
CA VAL A 183 20.79 -2.32 7.83
C VAL A 183 21.15 -1.90 9.25
N ASN A 184 21.98 -0.85 9.41
CA ASN A 184 22.34 -0.33 10.74
C ASN A 184 21.13 0.22 11.49
N HIS A 185 20.24 0.94 10.80
CA HIS A 185 18.99 1.44 11.37
C HIS A 185 18.12 0.29 11.88
N LEU A 186 17.91 -0.75 11.07
CA LEU A 186 17.11 -1.92 11.47
C LEU A 186 17.76 -2.73 12.60
N ARG A 187 19.09 -2.89 12.60
CA ARG A 187 19.83 -3.55 13.69
C ARG A 187 19.75 -2.78 15.02
N SER A 188 19.65 -1.45 14.96
CA SER A 188 19.50 -0.61 16.15
C SER A 188 18.10 -0.72 16.81
N THR A 189 17.13 -1.34 16.13
CA THR A 189 15.79 -1.53 16.68
C THR A 189 15.80 -2.60 17.77
N SER A 190 15.42 -2.22 18.99
CA SER A 190 15.37 -3.09 20.16
C SER A 190 14.33 -4.23 20.03
N LYS A 191 14.49 -5.29 20.84
CA LYS A 191 13.54 -6.40 20.89
C LYS A 191 12.16 -5.93 21.36
N GLU A 192 12.13 -4.99 22.29
CA GLU A 192 10.92 -4.39 22.86
C GLU A 192 10.16 -3.60 21.78
N GLN A 193 10.86 -2.82 20.96
CA GLN A 193 10.26 -2.12 19.82
C GLN A 193 9.69 -3.11 18.80
N LYS A 194 10.44 -4.16 18.43
CA LYS A 194 9.97 -5.21 17.50
C LYS A 194 8.73 -5.92 18.04
N SER A 195 8.72 -6.28 19.33
CA SER A 195 7.57 -6.89 19.99
C SER A 195 6.34 -5.97 20.00
N ARG A 196 6.54 -4.67 20.26
CA ARG A 196 5.46 -3.68 20.19
C ARG A 196 4.88 -3.58 18.79
N PHE A 197 5.73 -3.51 17.76
CA PHE A 197 5.29 -3.49 16.36
C PHE A 197 4.44 -4.72 16.02
N ARG A 198 4.89 -5.93 16.35
CA ARG A 198 4.12 -7.17 16.09
C ARG A 198 2.81 -7.24 16.86
N THR A 199 2.80 -6.78 18.11
CA THR A 199 1.57 -6.72 18.92
C THR A 199 0.53 -5.79 18.29
N ASN A 200 0.96 -4.60 17.87
CA ASN A 200 0.08 -3.64 17.20
C ASN A 200 -0.39 -4.16 15.84
N MET A 201 0.50 -4.79 15.08
CA MET A 201 0.18 -5.43 13.80
C MET A 201 -0.88 -6.53 13.94
N ALA A 202 -0.75 -7.40 14.94
CA ALA A 202 -1.71 -8.47 15.22
C ALA A 202 -3.13 -7.95 15.49
N ARG A 203 -3.27 -6.73 16.04
CA ARG A 203 -4.57 -6.08 16.27
C ARG A 203 -5.23 -5.59 14.99
N VAL A 204 -4.45 -5.28 13.95
CA VAL A 204 -4.95 -4.71 12.69
C VAL A 204 -5.01 -5.72 11.54
N GLN A 205 -4.48 -6.94 11.69
CA GLN A 205 -4.49 -7.98 10.63
C GLN A 205 -5.88 -8.19 10.01
N SER A 206 -6.92 -8.30 10.85
CA SER A 206 -8.29 -8.53 10.38
C SER A 206 -8.85 -7.38 9.55
N VAL A 207 -8.32 -6.17 9.69
CA VAL A 207 -8.74 -5.00 8.90
C VAL A 207 -8.44 -5.17 7.41
N PHE A 208 -7.49 -6.02 7.07
CA PHE A 208 -7.09 -6.28 5.68
C PHE A 208 -7.70 -7.57 5.11
N GLU A 209 -8.53 -8.27 5.88
CA GLU A 209 -9.24 -9.48 5.44
C GLU A 209 -10.53 -9.09 4.71
N TYR A 210 -10.66 -9.55 3.46
CA TYR A 210 -11.89 -9.44 2.66
C TYR A 210 -12.81 -10.65 2.82
N ASP A 211 -12.22 -11.81 3.10
CA ASP A 211 -12.96 -13.06 3.26
C ASP A 211 -13.79 -13.04 4.54
N ASN A 212 -14.98 -13.64 4.48
CA ASN A 212 -15.86 -13.85 5.63
C ASN A 212 -15.84 -15.30 6.14
N GLY A 213 -14.94 -16.14 5.60
CA GLY A 213 -14.78 -17.54 5.97
C GLY A 213 -15.87 -18.45 5.42
N VAL A 214 -16.76 -17.94 4.56
CA VAL A 214 -17.84 -18.72 3.95
C VAL A 214 -17.48 -19.05 2.50
N PRO A 215 -17.58 -20.33 2.08
CA PRO A 215 -17.36 -20.70 0.69
C PRO A 215 -18.21 -19.87 -0.27
N GLY A 216 -17.57 -19.24 -1.25
CA GLY A 216 -18.23 -18.34 -2.21
C GLY A 216 -18.49 -16.91 -1.70
N GLY A 217 -18.06 -16.57 -0.48
CA GLY A 217 -18.17 -15.22 0.08
C GLY A 217 -19.60 -14.80 0.45
N ILE A 218 -20.58 -15.71 0.36
CA ILE A 218 -21.99 -15.42 0.63
C ILE A 218 -22.24 -15.57 2.13
N GLY A 219 -22.19 -14.47 2.87
CA GLY A 219 -22.36 -14.46 4.32
C GLY A 219 -22.22 -13.08 4.94
N PRO A 220 -22.43 -12.95 6.26
CA PRO A 220 -22.28 -11.68 6.97
C PRO A 220 -20.84 -11.17 6.84
N VAL A 221 -20.68 -9.87 6.59
CA VAL A 221 -19.37 -9.23 6.50
C VAL A 221 -18.71 -9.21 7.87
N VAL A 222 -17.41 -9.53 7.93
CA VAL A 222 -16.62 -9.44 9.17
C VAL A 222 -16.67 -8.01 9.71
N PRO A 223 -17.13 -7.76 10.96
CA PRO A 223 -17.32 -6.41 11.50
C PRO A 223 -16.05 -5.53 11.43
N ASN A 224 -14.88 -6.15 11.59
CA ASN A 224 -13.58 -5.50 11.51
C ASN A 224 -12.80 -5.81 10.23
N GLY A 225 -13.47 -6.30 9.18
CA GLY A 225 -12.86 -6.63 7.88
C GLY A 225 -12.69 -5.43 6.95
N ALA A 226 -11.97 -5.64 5.85
CA ALA A 226 -11.64 -4.61 4.86
C ALA A 226 -12.88 -3.91 4.29
N VAL A 227 -13.93 -4.67 3.98
CA VAL A 227 -15.19 -4.14 3.44
C VAL A 227 -15.82 -3.10 4.37
N ASN A 228 -15.85 -3.37 5.68
CA ASN A 228 -16.42 -2.42 6.65
C ASN A 228 -15.53 -1.18 6.83
N TYR A 229 -14.21 -1.33 6.78
CA TYR A 229 -13.30 -0.18 6.81
C TYR A 229 -13.41 0.68 5.55
N ILE A 230 -13.64 0.08 4.38
CA ILE A 230 -13.98 0.81 3.15
C ILE A 230 -15.23 1.66 3.37
N TRP A 231 -16.32 1.09 3.89
CA TRP A 231 -17.54 1.83 4.18
C TRP A 231 -17.36 2.94 5.23
N ARG A 232 -16.54 2.71 6.27
CA ARG A 232 -16.17 3.76 7.23
C ARG A 232 -15.45 4.92 6.54
N LYS A 233 -14.51 4.64 5.63
CA LYS A 233 -13.84 5.70 4.83
C LYS A 233 -14.80 6.42 3.89
N VAL A 234 -15.75 5.71 3.26
CA VAL A 234 -16.82 6.34 2.46
C VAL A 234 -17.58 7.33 3.32
N LEU A 235 -18.05 6.90 4.49
CA LEU A 235 -18.81 7.74 5.40
C LEU A 235 -18.04 8.99 5.84
N GLN A 236 -16.73 8.88 6.10
CA GLN A 236 -15.86 10.01 6.45
C GLN A 236 -15.74 11.04 5.31
N LYS A 237 -15.76 10.61 4.05
CA LYS A 237 -15.54 11.49 2.89
C LYS A 237 -16.82 12.11 2.32
N VAL A 238 -17.97 11.46 2.50
CA VAL A 238 -19.27 11.91 1.95
C VAL A 238 -19.65 13.34 2.35
N PRO A 239 -19.52 13.81 3.62
CA PRO A 239 -19.91 15.16 3.99
C PRO A 239 -19.18 16.24 3.17
N MET A 240 -17.86 16.13 3.03
CA MET A 240 -17.05 17.05 2.25
C MET A 240 -17.51 17.12 0.78
N ILE A 241 -17.79 15.96 0.19
CA ILE A 241 -18.27 15.87 -1.21
C ILE A 241 -19.65 16.52 -1.34
N ARG A 242 -20.57 16.26 -0.41
CA ARG A 242 -21.91 16.88 -0.41
C ARG A 242 -21.82 18.40 -0.36
N GLU A 243 -20.99 18.94 0.54
CA GLU A 243 -20.79 20.39 0.60
C GLU A 243 -20.16 20.95 -0.67
N ALA A 244 -19.22 20.23 -1.29
CA ALA A 244 -18.62 20.63 -2.55
C ALA A 244 -19.65 20.71 -3.70
N ILE A 245 -20.55 19.71 -3.80
CA ILE A 245 -21.66 19.71 -4.76
C ILE A 245 -22.59 20.92 -4.52
N VAL A 246 -22.96 21.20 -3.26
CA VAL A 246 -23.82 22.35 -2.93
C VAL A 246 -23.15 23.69 -3.24
N ARG A 247 -21.83 23.81 -3.02
CA ARG A 247 -21.06 25.00 -3.40
C ARG A 247 -21.03 25.19 -4.92
N ASP A 248 -20.95 24.10 -5.68
CA ASP A 248 -20.90 24.16 -7.14
C ASP A 248 -22.24 24.57 -7.76
N ARG A 249 -23.37 24.08 -7.24
CA ARG A 249 -24.72 24.47 -7.69
C ARG A 249 -25.02 25.97 -7.56
N ARG A 250 -24.34 26.68 -6.67
CA ARG A 250 -24.51 28.13 -6.46
C ARG A 250 -23.62 28.98 -7.38
N LYS A 251 -22.83 28.35 -8.25
CA LYS A 251 -21.89 29.04 -9.13
C LYS A 251 -22.66 29.74 -10.26
N PRO A 252 -22.55 31.07 -10.40
CA PRO A 252 -23.17 31.79 -11.53
C PRO A 252 -22.54 31.38 -12.86
N GLU A 253 -23.31 31.43 -13.94
CA GLU A 253 -22.82 31.15 -15.29
C GLU A 253 -21.67 32.10 -15.67
N GLY A 254 -20.66 31.57 -16.38
CA GLY A 254 -19.49 32.33 -16.83
C GLY A 254 -18.44 32.66 -15.75
N VAL A 255 -18.72 32.41 -14.46
CA VAL A 255 -17.77 32.73 -13.38
C VAL A 255 -16.74 31.61 -13.22
N SER A 256 -15.45 31.93 -13.28
CA SER A 256 -14.40 31.02 -12.81
C SER A 256 -14.07 31.36 -11.35
N ILE A 257 -14.03 30.34 -10.49
CA ILE A 257 -13.62 30.53 -9.09
C ILE A 257 -12.17 30.07 -9.01
N PRO A 258 -11.23 30.96 -8.65
CA PRO A 258 -9.83 30.58 -8.49
C PRO A 258 -9.70 29.47 -7.44
N LEU A 259 -8.83 28.52 -7.72
CA LEU A 259 -8.51 27.42 -6.81
C LEU A 259 -7.95 28.01 -5.52
N ARG A 260 -8.69 27.93 -4.41
CA ARG A 260 -8.17 28.32 -3.09
C ARG A 260 -7.30 27.20 -2.56
N CYS A 261 -5.98 27.33 -2.71
CA CYS A 261 -5.01 26.53 -1.97
C CYS A 261 -4.72 27.23 -0.64
N HIS A 262 -5.11 26.63 0.49
CA HIS A 262 -4.45 26.89 1.77
C HIS A 262 -3.58 25.68 2.10
N CYS A 263 -2.41 25.60 1.49
CA CYS A 263 -1.34 24.75 1.98
C CYS A 263 -0.15 25.67 2.20
N THR A 264 0.13 25.98 3.47
CA THR A 264 1.47 26.32 3.94
C THR A 264 2.29 25.05 4.03
#